data_AF-A0A0S9KB30-F1
#
_entry.id   AF-A0A0S9KB30-F1
#
_cell.length_a   1.000
_cell.length_b   1.000
_cell.length_c   1.000
_cell.angle_alpha   90.00
_cell.angle_beta   90.00
_cell.angle_gamma   90.00
#
_symmetry.space_group_name_H-M   'P 1'
#
loop_
_entity.id
_entity.type
_entity.pdbx_description
1 polymer ?
#
loop_
_entity_poly.entity_id
_entity_poly.type
_entity_poly.pdbx_seq_one_letter_code
_entity_poly.pdbx_strand_id
1 'polypeptide(L)'
;MEDREIAGQIGATLRELGVESAGFRARQLTRSMLEKADLILTAERSHRALVVRMHPKALSRTFTIAQAGRMLKFVPTGPVLSSPLDRIAGLTHSLAAARGLAGPSSDHDDIADPWGESDAAYRRATSSIAPVVTQLASSLIPSRHSAR
;
A
#
# COMPACT_ATOMS: atom_id res chain seq x y z
N MET A 1 13.85 -17.95 -10.57
CA MET A 1 13.07 -16.69 -10.48
C MET A 1 11.86 -16.93 -11.34
N GLU A 2 10.67 -17.11 -10.77
CA GLU A 2 9.47 -17.25 -11.61
C GLU A 2 9.10 -15.88 -12.15
N ASP A 3 9.46 -15.65 -13.41
CA ASP A 3 9.21 -14.41 -14.15
C ASP A 3 7.75 -14.43 -14.63
N ARG A 4 6.82 -14.22 -13.69
CA ARG A 4 5.39 -14.18 -14.00
C ARG A 4 4.99 -12.75 -14.35
N GLU A 5 4.46 -12.60 -15.57
CA GLU A 5 3.79 -11.38 -16.00
C GLU A 5 2.48 -11.16 -15.24
N ILE A 6 1.94 -9.95 -15.34
CA ILE A 6 0.65 -9.61 -14.75
C ILE A 6 -0.44 -10.51 -15.35
N ALA A 7 -1.34 -11.05 -14.52
CA ALA A 7 -2.47 -11.84 -14.99
C ALA A 7 -3.31 -11.05 -16.01
N GLY A 8 -3.76 -11.68 -17.10
CA GLY A 8 -4.50 -10.97 -18.15
C GLY A 8 -5.72 -10.20 -17.64
N GLN A 9 -6.43 -10.75 -16.65
CA GLN A 9 -7.58 -10.12 -15.99
C GLN A 9 -7.19 -8.87 -15.20
N ILE A 10 -6.11 -8.89 -14.40
CA ILE A 10 -5.65 -7.69 -13.70
C ILE A 10 -5.14 -6.64 -14.69
N GLY A 11 -4.51 -7.07 -15.79
CA GLY A 11 -4.11 -6.18 -16.88
C GLY A 11 -5.31 -5.45 -17.52
N ALA A 12 -6.44 -6.14 -17.71
CA ALA A 12 -7.67 -5.53 -18.21
C ALA A 12 -8.25 -4.50 -17.22
N THR A 13 -8.37 -4.86 -15.94
CA THR A 13 -8.86 -3.93 -14.91
C THR A 13 -7.97 -2.71 -14.75
N LEU A 14 -6.64 -2.86 -14.81
CA LEU A 14 -5.72 -1.73 -14.76
C LEU A 14 -5.87 -0.81 -15.97
N ARG A 15 -6.06 -1.35 -17.17
CA ARG A 15 -6.34 -0.55 -18.38
C ARG A 15 -7.65 0.24 -18.27
N GLU A 16 -8.70 -0.36 -17.71
CA GLU A 16 -9.97 0.35 -17.44
C GLU A 16 -9.78 1.54 -16.49
N LEU A 17 -8.82 1.45 -15.57
CA LEU A 17 -8.43 2.53 -14.66
C LEU A 17 -7.39 3.50 -15.25
N GLY A 18 -6.99 3.32 -16.51
CA GLY A 18 -5.95 4.13 -17.16
C GLY A 18 -4.54 3.90 -16.61
N VAL A 19 -4.28 2.77 -15.95
CA VAL A 19 -2.98 2.41 -15.36
C VAL A 19 -2.21 1.48 -16.30
N GLU A 20 -0.98 1.87 -16.65
CA GLU A 20 -0.08 1.01 -17.42
C GLU A 20 0.55 -0.07 -16.53
N SER A 21 0.50 -1.32 -16.99
CA SER A 21 1.06 -2.49 -16.28
C SER A 21 2.33 -3.04 -16.94
N ALA A 22 2.80 -2.40 -18.00
CA ALA A 22 4.01 -2.80 -18.70
C ALA A 22 5.23 -2.77 -17.75
N GLY A 23 6.05 -3.80 -17.81
CA GLY A 23 7.25 -3.90 -16.97
C GLY A 23 7.03 -4.42 -15.55
N PHE A 24 5.79 -4.73 -15.12
CA PHE A 24 5.58 -5.44 -13.86
C PHE A 24 6.27 -6.81 -13.89
N ARG A 25 6.95 -7.16 -12.79
CA ARG A 25 7.56 -8.48 -12.59
C ARG A 25 7.31 -8.94 -11.17
N ALA A 26 6.79 -10.15 -11.02
CA ALA A 26 6.69 -10.80 -9.72
C ALA A 26 8.09 -11.02 -9.13
N ARG A 27 8.26 -10.71 -7.83
CA ARG A 27 9.54 -10.88 -7.14
C ARG A 27 9.29 -11.50 -5.78
N GLN A 28 10.11 -12.49 -5.44
CA GLN A 28 10.07 -13.08 -4.11
C GLN A 28 10.54 -12.05 -3.08
N LEU A 29 9.77 -11.91 -2.00
CA LEU A 29 10.12 -11.04 -0.89
C LEU A 29 11.44 -11.52 -0.25
N THR A 30 12.39 -10.61 -0.08
CA THR A 30 13.66 -10.88 0.59
C THR A 30 13.85 -9.93 1.77
N ARG A 31 14.68 -10.34 2.74
CA ARG A 31 15.04 -9.48 3.87
C ARG A 31 15.69 -8.16 3.43
N SER A 32 16.53 -8.18 2.39
CA SER A 32 17.17 -6.96 1.88
C SER A 32 16.15 -5.95 1.33
N MET A 33 15.05 -6.42 0.72
CA MET A 33 13.95 -5.53 0.31
C MET A 33 13.27 -4.90 1.53
N LEU A 34 13.01 -5.70 2.58
CA LEU A 34 12.40 -5.21 3.81
C LEU A 34 13.27 -4.17 4.50
N GLU A 35 14.59 -4.36 4.53
CA GLU A 35 15.52 -3.43 5.14
C GLU A 35 15.49 -2.05 4.45
N LYS A 36 15.43 -2.03 3.12
CA LYS A 36 15.44 -0.83 2.28
C LYS A 36 14.10 -0.09 2.18
N ALA A 37 12.97 -0.74 2.46
CA ALA A 37 11.65 -0.16 2.24
C ALA A 37 11.21 0.75 3.38
N ASP A 38 11.00 2.05 3.15
CA ASP A 38 10.53 2.97 4.20
C ASP A 38 9.05 2.77 4.56
N LEU A 39 8.26 2.23 3.64
CA LEU A 39 6.84 1.88 3.83
C LEU A 39 6.57 0.51 3.19
N ILE A 40 5.90 -0.38 3.92
CA ILE A 40 5.50 -1.71 3.44
C ILE A 40 3.98 -1.84 3.56
N LEU A 41 3.33 -2.10 2.43
CA LEU A 41 1.90 -2.36 2.34
C LEU A 41 1.64 -3.81 1.96
N THR A 42 0.67 -4.42 2.62
CA THR A 42 0.31 -5.84 2.44
C THR A 42 -1.18 -5.97 2.16
N ALA A 43 -1.57 -6.99 1.38
CA ALA A 43 -2.98 -7.24 1.09
C ALA A 43 -3.73 -7.81 2.30
N GLU A 44 -3.03 -8.56 3.16
CA GLU A 44 -3.63 -9.28 4.29
C GLU A 44 -2.75 -9.21 5.55
N ARG A 45 -3.36 -9.46 6.71
CA ARG A 45 -2.68 -9.57 8.00
C ARG A 45 -1.69 -10.74 8.03
N SER A 46 -1.98 -11.83 7.33
CA SER A 46 -1.10 -13.00 7.17
C SER A 46 0.25 -12.59 6.54
N HIS A 47 0.19 -11.78 5.48
CA HIS A 47 1.35 -11.19 4.80
C HIS A 47 2.11 -10.23 5.71
N ARG A 48 1.41 -9.38 6.48
CA ARG A 48 2.04 -8.52 7.49
C ARG A 48 2.77 -9.34 8.56
N ALA A 49 2.18 -10.42 9.04
CA ALA A 49 2.81 -11.31 10.01
C ALA A 49 4.07 -11.98 9.44
N LEU A 50 4.04 -12.38 8.16
CA LEU A 50 5.22 -12.90 7.46
C LEU A 50 6.34 -11.85 7.41
N VAL A 51 6.04 -10.60 7.04
CA VAL A 51 7.01 -9.50 7.02
C VAL A 51 7.66 -9.31 8.39
N VAL A 52 6.86 -9.22 9.46
CA VAL A 52 7.36 -9.02 10.83
C VAL A 52 8.19 -10.22 11.30
N ARG A 53 7.81 -11.44 10.93
CA ARG A 53 8.60 -12.65 11.23
C ARG A 53 9.96 -12.64 10.53
N MET A 54 10.00 -12.20 9.27
CA MET A 54 11.25 -12.10 8.49
C MET A 54 12.15 -10.95 8.98
N HIS A 55 11.56 -9.83 9.39
CA HIS A 55 12.27 -8.64 9.85
C HIS A 55 11.46 -7.88 10.92
N PRO A 56 11.63 -8.19 12.22
CA PRO A 56 10.83 -7.59 13.29
C PRO A 56 10.87 -6.07 13.35
N LYS A 57 12.00 -5.46 12.96
CA LYS A 57 12.18 -4.00 12.91
C LYS A 57 11.26 -3.31 11.88
N ALA A 58 10.64 -4.06 10.95
CA ALA A 58 9.67 -3.50 10.01
C ALA A 58 8.27 -3.26 10.60
N LEU A 59 8.00 -3.67 11.84
CA LEU A 59 6.64 -3.57 12.43
C LEU A 59 6.05 -2.14 12.38
N SER A 60 6.87 -1.13 12.67
CA SER A 60 6.45 0.27 12.67
C SER A 60 6.12 0.80 11.27
N ARG A 61 6.67 0.20 10.22
CA ARG A 61 6.52 0.60 8.82
C ARG A 61 5.69 -0.36 7.96
N THR A 62 5.09 -1.38 8.57
CA THR A 62 4.28 -2.39 7.86
C THR A 62 2.80 -2.28 8.23
N PHE A 63 1.96 -2.16 7.22
CA PHE A 63 0.50 -2.03 7.34
C PHE A 63 -0.20 -2.92 6.32
N THR A 64 -1.44 -3.31 6.58
CA THR A 64 -2.30 -3.75 5.47
C THR A 64 -2.79 -2.53 4.72
N ILE A 65 -3.12 -2.67 3.44
CA ILE A 65 -3.65 -1.56 2.62
C ILE A 65 -4.92 -1.01 3.27
N ALA A 66 -5.87 -1.87 3.61
CA ALA A 66 -7.12 -1.46 4.27
C ALA A 66 -6.88 -0.75 5.62
N GLN A 67 -5.93 -1.24 6.43
CA GLN A 67 -5.57 -0.61 7.71
C GLN A 67 -4.98 0.79 7.49
N ALA A 68 -4.06 0.95 6.53
CA ALA A 68 -3.48 2.24 6.18
C ALA A 68 -4.56 3.25 5.75
N GLY A 69 -5.54 2.82 4.94
CA GLY A 69 -6.68 3.65 4.55
C GLY A 69 -7.51 4.16 5.73
N ARG A 70 -7.70 3.34 6.78
CA ARG A 70 -8.37 3.80 8.01
C ARG A 70 -7.50 4.78 8.80
N MET A 71 -6.21 4.48 8.94
CA MET A 71 -5.26 5.34 9.66
C MET A 71 -5.12 6.73 9.04
N LEU A 72 -5.18 6.83 7.71
CA LEU A 72 -5.12 8.10 6.99
C LEU A 72 -6.16 9.13 7.45
N LYS A 73 -7.31 8.68 7.96
CA LYS A 73 -8.36 9.57 8.50
C LYS A 73 -7.91 10.34 9.74
N PHE A 74 -6.86 9.87 10.40
CA PHE A 74 -6.30 10.45 11.62
C PHE A 74 -4.91 11.07 11.39
N VAL A 75 -4.38 10.99 10.17
CA VAL A 75 -3.09 11.61 9.84
C VAL A 75 -3.34 13.10 9.57
N PRO A 76 -2.83 14.01 10.42
CA PRO A 76 -2.98 15.43 10.17
C PRO A 76 -2.19 15.83 8.92
N THR A 77 -2.71 16.81 8.18
CA THR A 77 -1.96 17.47 7.10
C THR A 77 -0.80 18.25 7.72
N GLY A 78 0.41 17.69 7.63
CA GLY A 78 1.65 18.27 8.15
C GLY A 78 2.34 19.23 7.18
N PRO A 79 3.48 19.83 7.58
CA PRO A 79 4.28 20.67 6.69
C PRO A 79 4.71 19.88 5.45
N VAL A 80 4.72 20.58 4.32
CA VAL A 80 5.15 20.03 3.03
C VAL A 80 6.66 19.80 3.08
N LEU A 81 7.11 18.58 3.37
CA LEU A 81 8.53 18.21 3.38
C LEU A 81 9.13 18.32 1.97
N SER A 82 10.35 18.82 1.80
CA SER A 82 10.89 19.11 0.46
C SER A 82 11.24 17.86 -0.35
N SER A 83 11.80 16.81 0.28
CA SER A 83 12.21 15.58 -0.39
C SER A 83 11.10 14.52 -0.44
N PRO A 84 10.94 13.77 -1.56
CA PRO A 84 10.03 12.62 -1.64
C PRO A 84 10.30 11.55 -0.57
N LEU A 85 11.58 11.29 -0.24
CA LEU A 85 11.93 10.28 0.77
C LEU A 85 11.48 10.72 2.18
N ASP A 86 11.70 11.99 2.51
CA ASP A 86 11.28 12.54 3.80
C ASP A 86 9.75 12.50 3.95
N ARG A 87 9.00 12.69 2.85
CA ARG A 87 7.54 12.55 2.84
C ARG A 87 7.08 11.13 3.13
N ILE A 88 7.73 10.13 2.54
CA ILE A 88 7.41 8.71 2.80
C ILE A 88 7.71 8.36 4.25
N ALA A 89 8.86 8.78 4.77
CA ALA A 89 9.24 8.56 6.16
C ALA A 89 8.26 9.25 7.13
N GLY A 90 7.90 10.50 6.85
CA GLY A 90 6.93 11.28 7.63
C GLY A 90 5.53 10.65 7.62
N LEU A 91 5.02 10.27 6.45
CA LEU A 91 3.74 9.57 6.32
C LEU A 91 3.74 8.26 7.09
N THR A 92 4.82 7.48 6.98
CA THR A 92 4.97 6.21 7.70
C THR A 92 4.94 6.42 9.21
N HIS A 93 5.64 7.44 9.70
CA HIS A 93 5.62 7.81 11.12
C HIS A 93 4.20 8.20 11.58
N SER A 94 3.49 9.02 10.80
CA SER A 94 2.12 9.42 11.12
C SER A 94 1.14 8.24 11.11
N LEU A 95 1.26 7.30 10.16
CA LEU A 95 0.45 6.07 10.14
C LEU A 95 0.73 5.21 11.38
N ALA A 96 2.01 5.09 11.77
CA ALA A 96 2.39 4.34 12.97
C ALA A 96 1.78 4.95 14.25
N ALA A 97 1.79 6.28 14.36
CA ALA A 97 1.18 7.01 15.48
C ALA A 97 -0.36 6.88 15.50
N ALA A 98 -0.99 6.86 14.32
CA ALA A 98 -2.44 6.69 14.18
C ALA A 98 -2.94 5.27 14.48
N ARG A 99 -2.05 4.29 14.72
CA ARG A 99 -2.41 2.89 14.94
C ARG A 99 -3.32 2.68 16.14
N GLY A 100 -3.12 3.41 17.24
CA GLY A 100 -4.01 3.35 18.41
C GLY A 100 -5.39 3.96 18.17
N LEU A 101 -5.50 4.90 17.22
CA LEU A 101 -6.74 5.62 16.91
C LEU A 101 -7.60 4.87 15.89
N ALA A 102 -6.99 4.11 14.98
CA ALA A 102 -7.67 3.35 13.94
C ALA A 102 -8.36 2.06 14.42
N GLY A 103 -8.27 1.76 15.72
CA GLY A 103 -8.77 0.53 16.32
C GLY A 103 -7.88 -0.69 16.08
N PRO A 104 -8.22 -1.84 16.69
CA PRO A 104 -7.47 -3.08 16.50
C PRO A 104 -7.56 -3.56 15.05
N SER A 105 -6.60 -4.41 14.65
CA SER A 105 -6.70 -5.12 13.37
C SER A 105 -7.91 -6.06 13.38
N SER A 106 -8.62 -6.12 12.26
CA SER A 106 -9.83 -6.94 12.10
C SER A 106 -9.81 -7.69 10.77
N ASP A 107 -10.76 -8.61 10.55
CA ASP A 107 -10.85 -9.36 9.29
C ASP A 107 -11.16 -8.45 8.08
N HIS A 108 -11.71 -7.25 8.34
CA HIS A 108 -11.88 -6.21 7.32
C HIS A 108 -10.56 -5.60 6.82
N ASP A 109 -9.42 -5.99 7.40
CA ASP A 109 -8.09 -5.59 6.93
C ASP A 109 -7.55 -6.44 5.78
N ASP A 110 -8.21 -7.56 5.47
CA ASP A 110 -7.78 -8.52 4.47
C ASP A 110 -8.47 -8.24 3.13
N ILE A 111 -7.67 -8.13 2.08
CA ILE A 111 -8.12 -8.01 0.70
C ILE A 111 -8.02 -9.40 0.09
N ALA A 112 -9.16 -10.00 -0.22
CA ALA A 112 -9.23 -11.34 -0.80
C ALA A 112 -8.46 -11.41 -2.13
N ASP A 113 -7.64 -12.46 -2.29
CA ASP A 113 -6.91 -12.73 -3.52
C ASP A 113 -7.89 -13.11 -4.66
N PRO A 114 -7.93 -12.37 -5.78
CA PRO A 114 -8.79 -12.69 -6.91
C PRO A 114 -8.21 -13.76 -7.84
N TRP A 115 -7.03 -14.34 -7.55
CA TRP A 115 -6.38 -15.29 -8.45
C TRP A 115 -7.28 -16.50 -8.78
N GLY A 116 -7.48 -16.75 -10.08
CA GLY A 116 -8.30 -17.86 -10.58
C GLY A 116 -9.81 -17.66 -10.43
N GLU A 117 -10.25 -16.49 -9.95
CA GLU A 117 -11.65 -16.18 -9.70
C GLU A 117 -12.31 -15.40 -10.86
N SER A 118 -13.60 -15.10 -10.68
CA SER A 118 -14.39 -14.27 -11.61
C SER A 118 -13.84 -12.85 -11.79
N ASP A 119 -14.13 -12.20 -12.92
CA ASP A 119 -13.80 -10.77 -13.15
C ASP A 119 -14.37 -9.83 -12.08
N ALA A 120 -15.51 -10.21 -11.48
CA ALA A 120 -16.08 -9.48 -10.36
C ALA A 120 -15.16 -9.51 -9.12
N ALA A 121 -14.42 -10.60 -8.89
CA ALA A 121 -13.43 -10.68 -7.81
C ALA A 121 -12.25 -9.74 -8.05
N TYR A 122 -11.70 -9.71 -9.27
CA TYR A 122 -10.64 -8.77 -9.65
C TYR A 122 -11.08 -7.30 -9.50
N ARG A 123 -12.30 -6.97 -9.93
CA ARG A 123 -12.88 -5.63 -9.72
C ARG A 123 -13.02 -5.31 -8.23
N ARG A 124 -13.55 -6.23 -7.41
CA ARG A 124 -13.66 -6.03 -5.95
C ARG A 124 -12.30 -5.75 -5.31
N ALA A 125 -11.29 -6.58 -5.57
CA ALA A 125 -9.94 -6.39 -5.04
C ALA A 125 -9.38 -5.02 -5.44
N THR A 126 -9.53 -4.65 -6.71
CA THR A 126 -9.03 -3.36 -7.21
C THR A 126 -9.80 -2.17 -6.62
N SER A 127 -11.13 -2.27 -6.47
CA SER A 127 -11.95 -1.25 -5.80
C SER A 127 -11.60 -1.07 -4.33
N SER A 128 -11.08 -2.11 -3.66
CA SER A 128 -10.55 -2.01 -2.29
C SER A 128 -9.17 -1.35 -2.23
N ILE A 129 -8.31 -1.57 -3.24
CA ILE A 129 -6.92 -1.07 -3.25
C ILE A 129 -6.83 0.37 -3.76
N ALA A 130 -7.44 0.66 -4.91
CA ALA A 130 -7.18 1.89 -5.66
C ALA A 130 -7.47 3.19 -4.89
N PRO A 131 -8.58 3.31 -4.13
CA PRO A 131 -8.85 4.54 -3.37
C PRO A 131 -7.79 4.81 -2.31
N VAL A 132 -7.33 3.77 -1.61
CA VAL A 132 -6.34 3.89 -0.55
C VAL A 132 -4.98 4.27 -1.12
N VAL A 133 -4.54 3.59 -2.17
CA VAL A 133 -3.24 3.90 -2.82
C VAL A 133 -3.25 5.30 -3.42
N THR A 134 -4.38 5.73 -4.00
CA THR A 134 -4.54 7.09 -4.54
C THR A 134 -4.43 8.12 -3.43
N GLN A 135 -5.06 7.88 -2.28
CA GLN A 135 -5.00 8.78 -1.13
C GLN A 135 -3.57 8.85 -0.54
N LEU A 136 -2.90 7.70 -0.38
CA LEU A 136 -1.49 7.65 0.05
C LEU A 136 -0.59 8.42 -0.91
N ALA A 137 -0.72 8.18 -2.22
CA ALA A 137 0.06 8.88 -3.24
C ALA A 137 -0.20 10.40 -3.22
N SER A 138 -1.47 10.81 -3.05
CA SER A 138 -1.84 12.22 -2.95
C SER A 138 -1.23 12.90 -1.73
N SER A 139 -1.07 12.19 -0.60
CA SER A 139 -0.37 12.70 0.58
C SER A 139 1.15 12.88 0.37
N LEU A 140 1.72 12.22 -0.65
CA LEU A 140 3.15 12.31 -0.99
C LEU A 140 3.44 13.40 -2.02
N ILE A 141 2.45 13.85 -2.80
CA ILE A 141 2.64 14.88 -3.82
C ILE A 141 2.51 16.26 -3.16
N PRO A 142 3.44 17.21 -3.37
CA PRO A 142 3.24 18.58 -2.92
C PRO A 142 2.00 19.19 -3.58
N SER A 143 1.09 19.73 -2.76
CA SER A 143 0.06 20.65 -3.25
C SER A 143 0.76 21.79 -3.96
N ARG A 144 0.55 21.93 -5.28
CA ARG A 144 1.03 23.09 -6.02
C ARG A 144 0.39 24.32 -5.38
N HIS A 145 1.16 25.08 -4.60
CA HIS A 145 0.76 26.42 -4.25
C HIS A 145 0.73 27.21 -5.57
N SER A 146 -0.47 27.55 -6.01
CA SER A 146 -0.65 28.59 -7.01
C SER A 146 -0.12 29.87 -6.38
N ALA A 147 1.10 30.27 -6.71
CA ALA A 147 1.60 31.59 -6.39
C ALA A 147 0.66 32.60 -7.08
N ARG A 148 0.00 33.42 -6.27
CA ARG A 148 -0.67 34.65 -6.69
C ARG A 148 0.08 35.81 -6.07
#